data_AF-A0A076H441-F1
#
_entry.id   AF-A0A076H441-F1
#
_cell.length_a   1.000
_cell.length_b   1.000
_cell.length_c   1.000
_cell.angle_alpha   90.00
_cell.angle_beta   90.00
_cell.angle_gamma   90.00
#
_symmetry.space_group_name_H-M   'P 1'
#
loop_
_entity.id
_entity.type
_entity.pdbx_description
1 polymer ?
#
loop_
_entity_poly.entity_id
_entity_poly.type
_entity_poly.pdbx_seq_one_letter_code
_entity_poly.pdbx_strand_id
1 'polypeptide(L)'
;MRNPSFRHTNIHNGFSLVELTIIISIVGVLSSIALVNLSRSWASQRLLASTRELENWLGEQRRFAMRQNLTCKVMIDHANKRLISTIDSGNAATPCSDDPSAAGAGIFDLAESFGSGSDKLELLSTPSTRPDDSDGGIRFSFRGFSQNHQLSSEGRLELRLRHRDLTRQRCIRIVSPIGMMRDGLATDESSPCRYDNSY
;
A
#
# COMPACT_ATOMS: atom_id res chain seq x y z
N MET A 1 -5.32 -44.91 -71.19
CA MET A 1 -5.32 -44.54 -69.76
C MET A 1 -4.19 -43.53 -69.55
N ARG A 2 -4.54 -42.27 -69.25
CA ARG A 2 -3.61 -41.12 -69.22
C ARG A 2 -3.32 -40.79 -67.75
N ASN A 3 -2.05 -40.91 -67.35
CA ASN A 3 -1.61 -40.72 -65.98
C ASN A 3 -1.57 -39.20 -65.65
N PRO A 4 -2.24 -38.70 -64.61
CA PRO A 4 -2.12 -37.30 -64.22
C PRO A 4 -0.83 -37.09 -63.42
N SER A 5 0.08 -36.29 -63.96
CA SER A 5 1.28 -35.83 -63.26
C SER A 5 0.88 -34.83 -62.16
N PHE A 6 1.02 -35.22 -60.89
CA PHE A 6 0.96 -34.29 -59.77
C PHE A 6 2.19 -33.38 -59.79
N ARG A 7 1.97 -32.07 -60.01
CA ARG A 7 3.01 -31.05 -59.79
C ARG A 7 3.17 -30.83 -58.29
N HIS A 8 4.33 -31.18 -57.76
CA HIS A 8 4.76 -30.78 -56.43
C HIS A 8 5.28 -29.34 -56.50
N THR A 9 4.51 -28.37 -55.98
CA THR A 9 5.02 -27.02 -55.71
C THR A 9 5.81 -27.06 -54.42
N ASN A 10 7.14 -27.15 -54.51
CA ASN A 10 8.00 -26.96 -53.35
C ASN A 10 7.96 -25.48 -52.95
N ILE A 11 7.16 -25.16 -51.93
CA ILE A 11 7.19 -23.85 -51.28
C ILE A 11 8.42 -23.86 -50.36
N HIS A 12 9.58 -23.51 -50.91
CA HIS A 12 10.79 -23.25 -50.13
C HIS A 12 10.70 -21.86 -49.49
N ASN A 13 9.85 -21.71 -48.48
CA ASN A 13 9.79 -20.50 -47.66
C ASN A 13 10.48 -20.79 -46.31
N GLY A 14 11.81 -20.94 -46.35
CA GLY A 14 12.63 -20.91 -45.15
C GLY A 14 12.93 -19.45 -44.78
N PHE A 15 12.79 -19.10 -43.50
CA PHE A 15 13.20 -17.78 -43.01
C PHE A 15 14.69 -17.55 -43.30
N SER A 16 15.01 -16.39 -43.86
CA SER A 16 16.42 -16.02 -44.08
C SER A 16 17.11 -15.77 -42.74
N LEU A 17 18.40 -16.09 -42.64
CA LEU A 17 19.20 -15.84 -41.42
C LEU A 17 19.13 -14.36 -41.02
N VAL A 18 19.15 -13.45 -42.00
CA VAL A 18 19.00 -12.01 -41.75
C VAL A 18 17.63 -11.66 -41.16
N GLU A 19 16.57 -12.29 -41.63
CA GLU A 19 15.20 -12.06 -41.15
C GLU A 19 15.06 -12.51 -39.69
N LEU A 20 15.66 -13.66 -39.34
CA LEU A 20 15.68 -14.15 -37.97
C LEU A 20 16.46 -13.21 -37.05
N THR A 21 17.61 -12.66 -37.50
CA THR A 21 18.35 -11.68 -36.69
C THR A 21 17.56 -10.39 -36.45
N ILE A 22 16.83 -9.91 -37.46
CA ILE A 22 15.96 -8.73 -37.32
C ILE A 22 14.83 -9.02 -36.31
N ILE A 23 14.19 -10.19 -36.38
CA ILE A 23 13.13 -10.57 -35.44
C ILE A 23 13.65 -10.63 -34.00
N ILE A 24 14.79 -11.27 -33.76
CA ILE A 24 15.39 -11.34 -32.41
C ILE A 24 15.71 -9.92 -31.90
N SER A 25 16.21 -9.04 -32.76
CA SER A 25 16.50 -7.65 -32.37
C SER A 25 15.22 -6.89 -31.97
N ILE A 26 14.13 -7.03 -32.72
CA ILE A 26 12.84 -6.39 -32.42
C ILE A 26 12.27 -6.95 -31.12
N VAL A 27 12.26 -8.28 -30.96
CA VAL A 27 11.77 -8.94 -29.75
C VAL A 27 12.59 -8.52 -28.52
N GLY A 28 13.91 -8.39 -28.65
CA GLY A 28 14.79 -7.92 -27.57
C GLY A 28 14.41 -6.52 -27.10
N VAL A 29 14.20 -5.58 -28.04
CA VAL A 29 13.78 -4.20 -27.71
C VAL A 29 12.41 -4.21 -27.04
N LEU A 30 11.42 -4.92 -27.59
CA LEU A 30 10.07 -4.98 -27.02
C LEU A 30 10.06 -5.60 -25.62
N SER A 31 10.86 -6.64 -25.40
CA SER A 31 10.98 -7.31 -24.10
C SER A 31 11.51 -6.37 -23.01
N SER A 32 12.45 -5.49 -23.35
CA SER A 32 13.00 -4.52 -22.40
C SER A 32 11.94 -3.52 -21.91
N ILE A 33 11.07 -3.04 -22.81
CA ILE A 33 9.99 -2.10 -22.48
C ILE A 33 8.92 -2.79 -21.64
N ALA A 34 8.57 -4.03 -21.99
CA ALA A 34 7.57 -4.82 -21.27
C ALA A 34 7.98 -5.06 -19.81
N LEU A 35 9.26 -5.33 -19.55
CA LEU A 35 9.78 -5.60 -18.20
C LEU A 35 9.63 -4.39 -17.26
N VAL A 36 9.92 -3.19 -17.75
CA VAL A 36 9.81 -1.95 -16.95
C VAL A 36 8.35 -1.62 -16.62
N ASN A 37 7.43 -1.84 -17.58
CA ASN A 37 6.02 -1.62 -17.33
C ASN A 37 5.45 -2.65 -16.34
N LEU A 38 5.88 -3.90 -16.45
CA LEU A 38 5.50 -4.95 -15.52
C LEU A 38 5.94 -4.59 -14.09
N SER A 39 7.21 -4.22 -13.88
CA SER A 39 7.70 -3.90 -12.52
C SER A 39 6.91 -2.77 -11.85
N ARG A 40 6.56 -1.71 -12.60
CA ARG A 40 5.71 -0.61 -12.12
C ARG A 40 4.29 -1.08 -11.77
N SER A 41 3.70 -1.92 -12.62
CA SER A 41 2.36 -2.48 -12.36
C SER A 41 2.34 -3.32 -11.08
N TRP A 42 3.37 -4.15 -10.87
CA TRP A 42 3.50 -4.97 -9.66
C TRP A 42 3.65 -4.10 -8.40
N ALA A 43 4.51 -3.08 -8.43
CA ALA A 43 4.65 -2.15 -7.32
C ALA A 43 3.32 -1.44 -6.99
N SER A 44 2.54 -1.05 -8.01
CA SER A 44 1.22 -0.43 -7.79
C SER A 44 0.20 -1.39 -7.17
N GLN A 45 0.22 -2.68 -7.54
CA GLN A 45 -0.66 -3.68 -6.96
C GLN A 45 -0.29 -3.99 -5.50
N ARG A 46 1.01 -4.09 -5.20
CA ARG A 46 1.50 -4.23 -3.83
C ARG A 46 1.12 -3.04 -2.95
N LEU A 47 1.28 -1.81 -3.48
CA LEU A 47 0.88 -0.60 -2.76
C LEU A 47 -0.61 -0.62 -2.39
N LEU A 48 -1.47 -1.06 -3.32
CA LEU A 48 -2.90 -1.25 -3.05
C LEU A 48 -3.15 -2.32 -1.99
N ALA A 49 -2.47 -3.47 -2.08
CA ALA A 49 -2.62 -4.55 -1.11
C ALA A 49 -2.23 -4.09 0.31
N SER A 50 -1.06 -3.45 0.47
CA SER A 50 -0.60 -2.93 1.76
C SER A 50 -1.49 -1.81 2.30
N THR A 51 -2.06 -0.98 1.43
CA THR A 51 -3.05 0.04 1.85
C THR A 51 -4.30 -0.63 2.44
N ARG A 52 -4.85 -1.66 1.77
CA ARG A 52 -6.02 -2.40 2.26
C ARG A 52 -5.74 -3.16 3.55
N GLU A 53 -4.55 -3.73 3.67
CA GLU A 53 -4.12 -4.41 4.89
C GLU A 53 -4.01 -3.42 6.06
N LEU A 54 -3.43 -2.25 5.82
CA LEU A 54 -3.38 -1.16 6.80
C LEU A 54 -4.78 -0.69 7.22
N GLU A 55 -5.71 -0.52 6.29
CA GLU A 55 -7.10 -0.18 6.60
C GLU A 55 -7.79 -1.25 7.44
N ASN A 56 -7.60 -2.53 7.08
CA ASN A 56 -8.14 -3.65 7.84
C ASN A 56 -7.57 -3.69 9.26
N TRP A 57 -6.26 -3.49 9.39
CA TRP A 57 -5.57 -3.43 10.68
C TRP A 57 -6.10 -2.27 11.54
N LEU A 58 -6.20 -1.05 11.00
CA LEU A 58 -6.78 0.11 11.72
C LEU A 58 -8.24 -0.15 12.13
N GLY A 59 -9.01 -0.81 11.27
CA GLY A 59 -10.38 -1.24 11.58
C GLY A 59 -10.43 -2.26 12.71
N GLU A 60 -9.47 -3.18 12.77
CA GLU A 60 -9.34 -4.14 13.86
C GLU A 60 -8.99 -3.46 15.17
N GLN A 61 -8.04 -2.51 15.17
CA GLN A 61 -7.69 -1.71 16.35
C GLN A 61 -8.92 -0.98 16.92
N ARG A 62 -9.71 -0.37 16.03
CA ARG A 62 -10.97 0.30 16.42
C ARG A 62 -11.98 -0.68 17.00
N ARG A 63 -12.19 -1.85 16.37
CA ARG A 63 -13.11 -2.89 16.86
C ARG A 63 -12.65 -3.46 18.20
N PHE A 64 -11.34 -3.63 18.40
CA PHE A 64 -10.77 -4.10 19.66
C PHE A 64 -11.06 -3.11 20.79
N ALA A 65 -10.78 -1.82 20.59
CA ALA A 65 -11.11 -0.76 21.56
C ALA A 65 -12.59 -0.78 21.97
N MET A 66 -13.49 -0.92 20.99
CA MET A 66 -14.93 -1.06 21.25
C MET A 66 -15.28 -2.32 22.05
N ARG A 67 -14.75 -3.49 21.66
CA ARG A 67 -15.08 -4.78 22.31
C ARG A 67 -14.58 -4.85 23.75
N GLN A 68 -13.37 -4.34 24.00
CA GLN A 68 -12.75 -4.42 25.33
C GLN A 68 -13.12 -3.25 26.25
N ASN A 69 -13.91 -2.28 25.76
CA ASN A 69 -14.25 -1.06 26.48
C ASN A 69 -13.02 -0.26 26.95
N LEU A 70 -11.99 -0.20 26.11
CA LEU A 70 -10.72 0.48 26.36
C LEU A 70 -10.43 1.52 25.26
N THR A 71 -9.37 2.30 25.45
CA THR A 71 -8.86 3.23 24.44
C THR A 71 -7.55 2.70 23.87
N CYS A 72 -7.49 2.55 22.54
CA CYS A 72 -6.30 2.15 21.81
C CYS A 72 -5.66 3.37 21.17
N LYS A 73 -4.40 3.63 21.49
CA LYS A 73 -3.56 4.66 20.89
C LYS A 73 -2.70 4.03 19.80
N VAL A 74 -2.90 4.48 18.56
CA VAL A 74 -2.09 4.15 17.39
C VAL A 74 -1.05 5.24 17.21
N MET A 75 0.23 4.88 17.35
CA MET A 75 1.40 5.71 17.11
C MET A 75 1.96 5.43 15.73
N ILE A 76 2.44 6.46 15.04
CA ILE A 76 2.97 6.36 13.68
C ILE A 76 4.48 6.56 13.72
N ASP A 77 5.23 5.49 13.48
CA ASP A 77 6.69 5.52 13.36
C ASP A 77 7.09 5.65 11.89
N HIS A 78 7.39 6.89 11.49
CA HIS A 78 7.82 7.21 10.13
C HIS A 78 9.21 6.67 9.79
N ALA A 79 10.10 6.54 10.78
CA ALA A 79 11.47 6.09 10.58
C ALA A 79 11.50 4.59 10.24
N ASN A 80 10.72 3.80 10.97
CA ASN A 80 10.61 2.36 10.76
C ASN A 80 9.45 1.96 9.84
N LYS A 81 8.65 2.93 9.36
CA LYS A 81 7.45 2.70 8.52
C LYS A 81 6.45 1.75 9.20
N ARG A 82 6.28 1.94 10.51
CA ARG A 82 5.44 1.08 11.36
C ARG A 82 4.33 1.87 12.01
N LEU A 83 3.22 1.19 12.26
CA LEU A 83 2.18 1.71 13.15
C LEU A 83 2.10 0.79 14.36
N ILE A 84 2.08 1.38 15.55
CA ILE A 84 2.10 0.64 16.81
C ILE A 84 0.85 1.04 17.60
N SER A 85 0.04 0.05 17.95
CA SER A 85 -1.21 0.21 18.68
C SER A 85 -1.08 -0.32 20.09
N THR A 86 -1.25 0.55 21.07
CA THR A 86 -1.15 0.22 22.50
C THR A 86 -2.36 0.73 23.27
N ILE A 87 -2.63 0.12 24.41
CA ILE A 87 -3.69 0.57 25.33
C ILE A 87 -3.23 1.88 25.98
N ASP A 88 -4.10 2.89 25.98
CA ASP A 88 -3.89 4.20 26.58
C ASP A 88 -4.11 4.13 28.11
N SER A 89 -3.28 3.33 28.78
CA SER A 89 -3.38 3.06 30.23
C SER A 89 -2.07 3.40 30.94
N GLY A 90 -1.74 4.69 30.98
CA GLY A 90 -0.87 5.36 31.96
C GLY A 90 0.61 4.95 32.05
N ASN A 91 0.97 3.67 32.12
CA ASN A 91 2.31 3.21 32.50
C ASN A 91 2.80 1.92 31.81
N ALA A 92 2.01 1.27 30.95
CA ALA A 92 2.44 0.06 30.23
C ALA A 92 1.97 0.04 28.77
N ALA A 93 2.89 -0.20 27.84
CA ALA A 93 2.64 -0.35 26.41
C ALA A 93 2.08 -1.74 26.07
N THR A 94 0.91 -2.08 26.62
CA THR A 94 0.22 -3.32 26.25
C THR A 94 -0.36 -3.16 24.85
N PRO A 95 -0.12 -4.09 23.91
CA PRO A 95 -0.64 -3.96 22.55
C PRO A 95 -2.16 -4.11 22.52
N CYS A 96 -2.81 -3.38 21.62
CA CYS A 96 -4.23 -3.60 21.32
C CYS A 96 -4.38 -4.80 20.37
N SER A 97 -4.51 -5.99 20.94
CA SER A 97 -4.62 -7.25 20.20
C SER A 97 -5.42 -8.27 21.01
N ASP A 98 -6.19 -9.11 20.32
CA ASP A 98 -6.85 -10.27 20.96
C ASP A 98 -5.83 -11.29 21.49
N ASP A 99 -4.64 -11.33 20.88
CA ASP A 99 -3.48 -12.07 21.39
C ASP A 99 -2.33 -11.08 21.64
N PRO A 100 -2.19 -10.54 22.86
CA PRO A 100 -1.10 -9.62 23.19
C PRO A 100 0.25 -10.33 23.35
N SER A 101 0.28 -11.67 23.36
CA SER A 101 1.50 -12.47 23.52
C SER A 101 2.16 -12.86 22.18
N ALA A 102 1.42 -12.73 21.09
CA ALA A 102 1.93 -12.95 19.74
C ALA A 102 3.07 -11.98 19.40
N ALA A 103 4.08 -12.48 18.71
CA ALA A 103 5.15 -11.64 18.17
C ALA A 103 4.55 -10.60 17.20
N GLY A 104 4.82 -9.32 17.44
CA GLY A 104 4.26 -8.23 16.63
C GLY A 104 2.80 -7.87 16.96
N ALA A 105 2.24 -8.35 18.07
CA ALA A 105 0.91 -7.96 18.50
C ALA A 105 0.74 -6.43 18.53
N GLY A 106 -0.32 -5.93 17.88
CA GLY A 106 -0.58 -4.50 17.80
C GLY A 106 0.44 -3.71 16.97
N ILE A 107 1.27 -4.35 16.15
CA ILE A 107 2.19 -3.67 15.23
C ILE A 107 1.77 -3.96 13.79
N PHE A 108 1.72 -2.92 12.96
CA PHE A 108 1.65 -3.04 11.52
C PHE A 108 2.96 -2.58 10.91
N ASP A 109 3.68 -3.50 10.26
CA ASP A 109 4.90 -3.20 9.53
C ASP A 109 4.58 -3.06 8.04
N LEU A 110 4.66 -1.82 7.55
CA LEU A 110 4.35 -1.51 6.16
C LEU A 110 5.41 -2.11 5.22
N ALA A 111 6.67 -2.19 5.64
CA ALA A 111 7.74 -2.77 4.83
C ALA A 111 7.57 -4.29 4.68
N GLU A 112 7.13 -4.96 5.75
CA GLU A 112 6.79 -6.39 5.71
C GLU A 112 5.58 -6.66 4.82
N SER A 113 4.48 -5.90 5.00
CA SER A 113 3.26 -6.00 4.19
C SER A 113 3.53 -5.76 2.69
N PHE A 114 4.41 -4.81 2.35
CA PHE A 114 4.76 -4.52 0.96
C PHE A 114 5.71 -5.57 0.35
N GLY A 115 6.62 -6.11 1.15
CA GLY A 115 7.64 -7.07 0.74
C GLY A 115 8.78 -6.43 -0.06
N SER A 116 9.20 -7.08 -1.15
CA SER A 116 10.34 -6.63 -1.97
C SER A 116 10.09 -5.25 -2.61
N GLY A 117 11.05 -4.34 -2.43
CA GLY A 117 10.96 -2.93 -2.87
C GLY A 117 10.52 -1.96 -1.76
N SER A 118 10.39 -2.43 -0.52
CA SER A 118 10.00 -1.61 0.62
C SER A 118 11.02 -0.51 1.00
N ASP A 119 12.26 -0.59 0.51
CA ASP A 119 13.28 0.46 0.64
C ASP A 119 12.83 1.77 -0.02
N LYS A 120 12.09 1.68 -1.12
CA LYS A 120 11.55 2.83 -1.87
C LYS A 120 10.19 3.32 -1.38
N LEU A 121 9.63 2.64 -0.38
CA LEU A 121 8.35 2.96 0.21
C LEU A 121 8.51 4.04 1.28
N GLU A 122 7.54 4.95 1.38
CA GLU A 122 7.55 6.02 2.34
C GLU A 122 6.15 6.21 2.92
N LEU A 123 6.10 6.43 4.24
CA LEU A 123 4.88 6.68 4.99
C LEU A 123 4.88 8.14 5.43
N LEU A 124 3.89 8.90 5.00
CA LEU A 124 3.71 10.30 5.38
C LEU A 124 2.38 10.43 6.14
N SER A 125 2.32 11.33 7.11
CA SER A 125 1.10 11.67 7.84
C SER A 125 0.83 13.16 7.71
N THR A 126 -0.44 13.54 7.66
CA THR A 126 -0.86 14.94 7.67
C THR A 126 -1.94 15.15 8.73
N PRO A 127 -1.74 16.11 9.64
CA PRO A 127 -0.54 16.93 9.82
C PRO A 127 0.63 16.05 10.28
N SER A 128 1.84 16.48 9.94
CA SER A 128 3.06 15.75 10.24
C SER A 128 3.22 15.62 11.75
N THR A 129 3.10 14.40 12.26
CA THR A 129 3.52 14.07 13.61
C THR A 129 5.06 14.15 13.65
N ARG A 130 5.63 14.82 14.65
CA ARG A 130 7.09 14.88 14.79
C ARG A 130 7.60 13.43 14.94
N PRO A 131 8.71 13.04 14.31
CA PRO A 131 9.20 11.66 14.37
C PRO A 131 9.51 11.16 15.79
N ASP A 132 9.72 12.06 16.75
CA ASP A 132 9.93 11.75 18.18
C ASP A 132 8.64 11.88 19.02
N ASP A 133 7.51 12.22 18.40
CA ASP A 133 6.24 12.34 19.10
C ASP A 133 5.66 10.95 19.29
N SER A 134 6.03 10.32 20.41
CA SER A 134 5.37 9.10 20.89
C SER A 134 3.88 9.32 21.20
N ASP A 135 3.36 10.54 21.05
CA ASP A 135 1.95 10.89 21.14
C ASP A 135 1.28 11.22 19.80
N GLY A 136 2.04 11.21 18.71
CA GLY A 136 1.55 11.48 17.36
C GLY A 136 0.77 10.29 16.78
N GLY A 137 -0.55 10.46 16.62
CA GLY A 137 -1.39 9.49 15.91
C GLY A 137 -2.88 9.55 16.29
N ILE A 138 -3.53 8.39 16.32
CA ILE A 138 -5.00 8.27 16.49
C ILE A 138 -5.32 7.48 17.75
N ARG A 139 -6.29 7.95 18.53
CA ARG A 139 -6.86 7.21 19.65
C ARG A 139 -8.25 6.71 19.28
N PHE A 140 -8.45 5.40 19.25
CA PHE A 140 -9.76 4.79 19.15
C PHE A 140 -10.31 4.54 20.54
N SER A 141 -11.41 5.19 20.89
CA SER A 141 -12.13 4.98 22.15
C SER A 141 -13.11 3.81 22.06
N PHE A 142 -13.55 3.34 23.22
CA PHE A 142 -14.60 2.32 23.37
C PHE A 142 -15.93 2.65 22.67
N ARG A 143 -16.23 3.94 22.44
CA ARG A 143 -17.42 4.38 21.69
C ARG A 143 -17.23 4.33 20.19
N GLY A 144 -16.07 3.88 19.74
CA GLY A 144 -15.66 3.91 18.34
C GLY A 144 -15.25 5.27 17.85
N PHE A 145 -15.11 6.25 18.74
CA PHE A 145 -14.64 7.56 18.34
C PHE A 145 -13.14 7.54 18.13
N SER A 146 -12.67 8.15 17.04
CA SER A 146 -11.29 8.54 16.86
C SER A 146 -11.08 9.92 17.46
N GLN A 147 -10.04 10.07 18.28
CA GLN A 147 -9.49 11.37 18.65
C GLN A 147 -8.06 11.44 18.11
N ASN A 148 -7.80 12.48 17.36
CA ASN A 148 -6.49 12.75 16.82
C ASN A 148 -5.69 13.53 17.88
N HIS A 149 -4.65 12.92 18.44
CA HIS A 149 -3.86 13.56 19.49
C HIS A 149 -2.84 14.51 18.84
N GLN A 150 -2.72 15.75 19.33
CA GLN A 150 -1.88 16.85 18.80
C GLN A 150 -2.22 17.40 17.40
N LEU A 151 -3.29 16.95 16.73
CA LEU A 151 -3.73 17.56 15.49
C LEU A 151 -4.45 18.90 15.76
N SER A 152 -3.75 20.02 15.55
CA SER A 152 -4.34 21.35 15.60
C SER A 152 -5.53 21.46 14.62
N SER A 153 -6.72 21.63 15.17
CA SER A 153 -7.95 22.19 14.61
C SER A 153 -8.76 21.49 13.51
N GLU A 154 -8.35 20.39 12.87
CA GLU A 154 -9.16 19.83 11.77
C GLU A 154 -9.73 18.42 11.96
N GLY A 155 -9.47 17.75 13.07
CA GLY A 155 -10.10 16.46 13.39
C GLY A 155 -9.90 15.35 12.34
N ARG A 156 -8.91 15.49 11.46
CA ARG A 156 -8.65 14.58 10.32
C ARG A 156 -7.20 14.14 10.31
N LEU A 157 -6.97 12.84 10.28
CA LEU A 157 -5.64 12.29 10.01
C LEU A 157 -5.64 11.76 8.57
N GLU A 158 -4.63 12.14 7.80
CA GLU A 158 -4.38 11.59 6.47
C GLU A 158 -3.05 10.84 6.49
N LEU A 159 -3.08 9.54 6.19
CA LEU A 159 -1.90 8.73 5.94
C LEU A 159 -1.69 8.66 4.43
N ARG A 160 -0.45 8.84 3.97
CA ARG A 160 -0.06 8.69 2.57
C ARG A 160 1.03 7.65 2.44
N LEU A 161 0.80 6.70 1.55
CA LEU A 161 1.74 5.64 1.19
C LEU A 161 2.29 5.96 -0.20
N ARG A 162 3.60 6.23 -0.25
CA ARG A 162 4.33 6.61 -1.45
C ARG A 162 5.35 5.55 -1.81
N HIS A 163 5.53 5.29 -3.10
CA HIS A 163 6.63 4.49 -3.61
C HIS A 163 7.40 5.30 -4.67
N ARG A 164 8.72 5.44 -4.55
CA ARG A 164 9.53 6.34 -5.40
C ARG A 164 9.43 6.08 -6.90
N ASP A 165 9.22 4.82 -7.31
CA ASP A 165 9.08 4.47 -8.73
C ASP A 165 7.67 4.71 -9.29
N LEU A 166 6.71 5.10 -8.45
CA LEU A 166 5.32 5.35 -8.83
C LEU A 166 5.00 6.84 -8.75
N THR A 167 4.25 7.34 -9.72
CA THR A 167 3.74 8.71 -9.70
C THR A 167 2.53 8.84 -8.76
N ARG A 168 1.70 7.79 -8.73
CA ARG A 168 0.49 7.73 -7.90
C ARG A 168 0.83 7.29 -6.48
N GLN A 169 0.12 7.88 -5.52
CA GLN A 169 0.20 7.54 -4.11
C GLN A 169 -1.18 7.10 -3.61
N ARG A 170 -1.17 6.25 -2.58
CA ARG A 170 -2.39 5.81 -1.89
C ARG A 170 -2.55 6.61 -0.62
N CYS A 171 -3.78 6.94 -0.29
CA CYS A 171 -4.10 7.73 0.89
C CYS A 171 -5.16 7.04 1.72
N ILE A 172 -5.05 7.14 3.04
CA ILE A 172 -6.10 6.73 3.97
C ILE A 172 -6.46 7.96 4.80
N ARG A 173 -7.73 8.32 4.82
CA ARG A 173 -8.23 9.41 5.67
C ARG A 173 -9.05 8.86 6.81
N ILE A 174 -8.79 9.35 8.02
CA ILE A 174 -9.51 8.99 9.23
C ILE A 174 -10.19 10.24 9.78
N VAL A 175 -11.52 10.22 9.75
CA VAL A 175 -12.36 11.36 10.12
C VAL A 175 -12.85 11.20 11.55
N SER A 176 -12.47 12.14 12.40
CA SER A 176 -12.98 12.25 13.77
C SER A 176 -14.31 13.02 13.78
N PRO A 177 -15.21 12.76 14.74
CA PRO A 177 -15.04 11.84 15.86
C PRO A 177 -15.34 10.39 15.48
N ILE A 178 -16.03 10.09 14.39
CA ILE A 178 -16.60 8.75 14.14
C ILE A 178 -15.60 7.65 13.76
N GLY A 179 -14.32 7.97 13.51
CA GLY A 179 -13.31 7.00 13.08
C GLY A 179 -13.64 6.36 11.72
N MET A 180 -14.32 7.10 10.83
CA MET A 180 -14.58 6.66 9.47
C MET A 180 -13.28 6.71 8.69
N MET A 181 -12.92 5.58 8.07
CA MET A 181 -11.74 5.44 7.23
C MET A 181 -12.15 5.46 5.75
N ARG A 182 -11.35 6.12 4.91
CA ARG A 182 -11.56 6.19 3.45
C ARG A 182 -10.24 5.99 2.71
N ASP A 183 -10.23 5.09 1.73
CA ASP A 183 -9.18 4.96 0.72
C ASP A 183 -9.26 6.14 -0.26
N GLY A 184 -8.11 6.56 -0.76
CA GLY A 184 -8.00 7.62 -1.72
C GLY A 184 -6.73 7.50 -2.55
N LEU A 185 -6.65 8.34 -3.57
CA LEU A 185 -5.55 8.41 -4.51
C LEU A 185 -5.07 9.84 -4.65
N ALA A 186 -3.75 10.01 -4.70
CA ALA A 186 -3.09 11.23 -5.12
C ALA A 186 -2.32 10.95 -6.42
N THR A 187 -2.40 11.87 -7.38
CA THR A 187 -1.79 11.72 -8.71
C THR A 187 -0.29 12.02 -8.70
N ASP A 188 0.13 12.84 -7.75
CA ASP A 188 1.51 13.26 -7.48
C ASP A 188 1.67 13.68 -6.00
N GLU A 189 2.90 14.02 -5.60
CA GLU A 189 3.23 14.41 -4.22
C GLU A 189 2.53 15.68 -3.73
N SER A 190 2.37 16.66 -4.62
CA SER A 190 1.74 17.95 -4.31
C SER A 190 0.21 17.90 -4.36
N SER A 191 -0.34 16.89 -5.02
CA SER A 191 -1.77 16.77 -5.27
C SER A 191 -2.52 16.42 -3.98
N PRO A 192 -3.73 16.98 -3.79
CA PRO A 192 -4.58 16.56 -2.70
C PRO A 192 -5.05 15.13 -2.93
N CYS A 193 -5.13 14.35 -1.86
CA CYS A 193 -5.74 13.02 -1.93
C CYS A 193 -7.22 13.15 -2.29
N ARG A 194 -7.65 12.42 -3.31
CA ARG A 194 -9.04 12.33 -3.76
C ARG A 194 -9.67 11.04 -3.23
N TYR A 195 -10.87 11.18 -2.65
CA TYR A 195 -11.60 10.09 -1.98
C TYR A 195 -12.93 9.78 -2.68
N ASP A 196 -13.11 10.30 -3.90
CA ASP A 196 -14.41 10.29 -4.60
C ASP A 196 -14.72 8.93 -5.26
N ASN A 197 -13.71 8.08 -5.45
CA ASN A 197 -13.79 6.84 -6.23
C ASN A 197 -13.46 5.56 -5.43
N SER A 198 -13.50 5.60 -4.10
CA SER A 198 -13.19 4.42 -3.27
C SER A 198 -14.42 3.51 -3.11
N TYR A 199 -14.80 2.82 -4.19
CA TYR A 199 -15.63 1.61 -4.17
C TYR A 199 -15.18 0.67 -5.29
#